data_AF-A0A1A9ZUF4-F1
#
_entry.id   AF-A0A1A9ZUF4-F1
#
_cell.length_a   1.000
_cell.length_b   1.000
_cell.length_c   1.000
_cell.angle_alpha   90.00
_cell.angle_beta   90.00
_cell.angle_gamma   90.00
#
_symmetry.space_group_name_H-M   'P 1'
#
loop_
_entity.id
_entity.type
_entity.pdbx_description
1 polymer ?
#
loop_
_entity_poly.entity_id
_entity_poly.type
_entity_poly.pdbx_seq_one_letter_code
_entity_poly.pdbx_strand_id
1 'polypeptide(L)'
;MSNNSICHADQRYVTYNIYNILNLCTLEAEIHLNSRTFILPGELEEVLDLSAVRLNVIRDNLEARLREKRTTFEKLILFEKRRMDGFRVKETREMLTLDELKERVETVDELFDMIEKLSREAKAINVEEHLLQLDISPFSALAEILEKMEPIEKLWNTAYEFEKDHQIWYHIKNDGRAAGFKIKKNFECQTTPRSFNLPQEESILRMKITFFPHNC
;
A
#
# COMPACT_ATOMS: atom_id res chain seq x y z
N MET A 1 -19.00 -54.15 -2.58
CA MET A 1 -17.92 -55.15 -2.37
C MET A 1 -16.96 -55.20 -3.57
N SER A 2 -16.48 -54.06 -4.09
CA SER A 2 -15.69 -54.01 -5.35
C SER A 2 -14.30 -53.38 -5.23
N ASN A 3 -13.89 -52.90 -4.04
CA ASN A 3 -12.66 -52.09 -3.93
C ASN A 3 -11.39 -52.91 -3.61
N ASN A 4 -11.51 -54.20 -3.23
CA ASN A 4 -10.33 -55.02 -2.89
C ASN A 4 -9.62 -55.63 -4.12
N SER A 5 -10.31 -55.80 -5.25
CA SER A 5 -9.74 -56.47 -6.42
C SER A 5 -8.80 -55.58 -7.24
N ILE A 6 -9.01 -54.26 -7.20
CA ILE A 6 -8.22 -53.26 -7.95
C ILE A 6 -6.86 -53.04 -7.26
N CYS A 7 -6.82 -52.90 -5.93
CA CYS A 7 -5.56 -52.82 -5.17
C CYS A 7 -4.67 -54.07 -5.33
N HIS A 8 -5.26 -55.27 -5.39
CA HIS A 8 -4.47 -56.51 -5.54
C HIS A 8 -3.87 -56.69 -6.94
N ALA A 9 -4.49 -56.14 -7.98
CA ALA A 9 -3.95 -56.18 -9.34
C ALA A 9 -2.75 -55.23 -9.46
N ASP A 10 -2.88 -53.98 -9.01
CA ASP A 10 -1.79 -52.99 -9.01
C ASP A 10 -0.58 -53.49 -8.22
N GLN A 11 -0.81 -54.13 -7.07
CA GLN A 11 0.28 -54.66 -6.24
C GLN A 11 0.99 -55.86 -6.89
N ARG A 12 0.29 -56.66 -7.72
CA ARG A 12 0.90 -57.73 -8.53
C ARG A 12 1.73 -57.18 -9.68
N TYR A 13 1.30 -56.10 -10.33
CA TYR A 13 2.07 -55.45 -11.38
C TYR A 13 3.35 -54.82 -10.84
N VAL A 14 3.29 -54.13 -9.69
CA VAL A 14 4.46 -53.54 -9.03
C VAL A 14 5.46 -54.62 -8.60
N THR A 15 4.98 -55.70 -7.98
CA THR A 15 5.86 -56.81 -7.55
C THR A 15 6.50 -57.54 -8.73
N TYR A 16 5.77 -57.75 -9.83
CA TYR A 16 6.32 -58.33 -11.06
C TYR A 16 7.38 -57.45 -11.71
N ASN A 17 7.18 -56.12 -11.69
CA ASN A 17 8.14 -55.17 -12.27
C ASN A 17 9.42 -55.05 -11.43
N ILE A 18 9.30 -55.01 -10.10
CA ILE A 18 10.45 -55.01 -9.18
C ILE A 18 11.27 -56.30 -9.34
N TYR A 19 10.61 -57.46 -9.43
CA TYR A 19 11.27 -58.75 -9.63
C TYR A 19 12.02 -58.82 -10.97
N ASN A 20 11.44 -58.29 -12.05
CA ASN A 20 12.12 -58.22 -13.35
C ASN A 20 13.32 -57.27 -13.34
N ILE A 21 13.21 -56.11 -12.70
CA ILE A 21 14.33 -55.15 -12.58
C ILE A 21 15.48 -55.79 -11.80
N LEU A 22 15.20 -56.47 -10.67
CA LEU A 22 16.23 -57.17 -9.90
C LEU A 22 16.89 -58.33 -10.67
N ASN A 23 16.14 -59.06 -11.49
CA ASN A 23 16.68 -60.17 -12.29
C ASN A 23 17.48 -59.71 -13.53
N LEU A 24 17.26 -58.49 -14.02
CA LEU A 24 17.98 -57.91 -15.16
C LEU A 24 19.25 -57.15 -14.75
N CYS A 25 19.38 -56.76 -13.48
CA CYS A 25 20.56 -56.08 -12.96
C CYS A 25 21.69 -57.07 -12.65
N THR A 26 22.66 -57.18 -13.57
CA THR A 26 23.83 -58.06 -13.40
C THR A 26 25.07 -57.33 -12.89
N LEU A 27 25.04 -55.99 -12.86
CA LEU A 27 26.16 -55.15 -12.42
C LEU A 27 25.86 -54.56 -11.03
N GLU A 28 26.83 -54.68 -10.11
CA GLU A 28 26.75 -54.18 -8.72
C GLU A 28 26.24 -52.71 -8.63
N ALA A 29 26.67 -51.87 -9.56
CA ALA A 29 26.27 -50.46 -9.62
C ALA A 29 24.76 -50.26 -9.88
N GLU A 30 24.13 -51.13 -10.67
CA GLU A 30 22.69 -51.05 -10.98
C GLU A 30 21.85 -51.49 -9.79
N ILE A 31 22.32 -52.51 -9.07
CA ILE A 31 21.70 -53.00 -7.83
C ILE A 31 21.72 -51.90 -6.77
N HIS A 32 22.86 -51.22 -6.59
CA HIS A 32 22.98 -50.10 -5.66
C HIS A 32 22.07 -48.92 -6.03
N LEU A 33 22.01 -48.55 -7.32
CA LEU A 33 21.15 -47.45 -7.78
C LEU A 33 19.67 -47.77 -7.55
N ASN A 34 19.22 -48.95 -7.95
CA ASN A 34 17.82 -49.37 -7.77
C ASN A 34 17.45 -49.44 -6.29
N SER A 35 18.33 -50.01 -5.45
CA SER A 35 18.14 -50.01 -3.99
C SER A 35 18.00 -48.60 -3.44
N ARG A 36 18.82 -47.65 -3.90
CA ARG A 36 18.72 -46.24 -3.51
C ARG A 36 17.39 -45.62 -3.96
N THR A 37 16.93 -45.90 -5.18
CA THR A 37 15.65 -45.42 -5.71
C THR A 37 14.45 -45.94 -4.90
N PHE A 38 14.52 -47.16 -4.38
CA PHE A 38 13.44 -47.72 -3.54
C PHE A 38 13.45 -47.19 -2.10
N ILE A 39 14.62 -46.82 -1.56
CA ILE A 39 14.76 -46.26 -0.21
C ILE A 39 14.46 -44.75 -0.18
N LEU A 40 14.79 -44.04 -1.26
CA LEU A 40 14.70 -42.58 -1.36
C LEU A 40 13.33 -42.01 -0.97
N PRO A 41 12.16 -42.59 -1.33
CA PRO A 41 10.87 -42.05 -0.93
C PRO A 41 10.70 -41.93 0.59
N GLY A 42 11.18 -42.92 1.35
CA GLY A 42 11.11 -42.90 2.82
C GLY A 42 12.06 -41.86 3.43
N GLU A 43 13.30 -41.80 2.94
CA GLU A 43 14.25 -40.75 3.38
C GLU A 43 13.75 -39.34 3.01
N LEU A 44 13.09 -39.20 1.85
CA LEU A 44 12.55 -37.93 1.38
C LEU A 44 11.35 -37.50 2.24
N GLU A 45 10.48 -38.42 2.64
CA GLU A 45 9.37 -38.14 3.54
C GLU A 45 9.87 -37.57 4.87
N GLU A 46 10.87 -38.18 5.49
CA GLU A 46 11.48 -37.67 6.73
C GLU A 46 12.06 -36.24 6.57
N VAL A 47 12.74 -35.98 5.45
CA VAL A 47 13.31 -34.65 5.16
C VAL A 47 12.20 -33.61 4.89
N LEU A 48 11.13 -34.01 4.22
CA LEU A 48 9.99 -33.15 3.94
C LEU A 48 9.23 -32.81 5.23
N ASP A 49 9.03 -33.78 6.12
CA ASP A 49 8.38 -33.57 7.42
C ASP A 49 9.19 -32.60 8.29
N LEU A 50 10.50 -32.81 8.40
CA LEU A 50 11.38 -31.90 9.13
C LEU A 50 11.36 -30.49 8.53
N SER A 51 11.35 -30.40 7.20
CA SER A 51 11.27 -29.13 6.48
C SER A 51 9.92 -28.44 6.71
N ALA A 52 8.82 -29.17 6.72
CA ALA A 52 7.48 -28.67 7.00
C ALA A 52 7.38 -28.10 8.42
N VAL A 53 7.90 -28.81 9.43
CA VAL A 53 7.98 -28.32 10.81
C VAL A 53 8.77 -27.02 10.88
N ARG A 54 9.94 -26.96 10.24
CA ARG A 54 10.77 -25.74 10.21
C ARG A 54 10.05 -24.57 9.53
N LEU A 55 9.38 -24.82 8.40
CA LEU A 55 8.63 -23.78 7.68
C LEU A 55 7.46 -23.25 8.52
N ASN A 56 6.76 -24.12 9.26
CA ASN A 56 5.70 -23.69 10.17
C ASN A 56 6.23 -22.76 11.26
N VAL A 57 7.35 -23.09 11.91
CA VAL A 57 7.98 -22.23 12.93
C VAL A 57 8.37 -20.86 12.35
N ILE A 58 8.95 -20.84 11.14
CA ILE A 58 9.31 -19.59 10.47
C ILE A 58 8.05 -18.77 10.15
N ARG A 59 7.00 -19.42 9.63
CA ARG A 59 5.71 -18.76 9.35
C ARG A 59 5.13 -18.14 10.62
N ASP A 60 5.05 -18.89 11.71
CA ASP A 60 4.49 -18.41 12.97
C ASP A 60 5.28 -17.21 13.51
N ASN A 61 6.61 -17.20 13.37
CA ASN A 61 7.45 -16.05 13.73
C ASN A 61 7.16 -14.82 12.85
N LEU A 62 7.03 -15.01 11.54
CA LEU A 62 6.71 -13.93 10.60
C LEU A 62 5.32 -13.35 10.87
N GLU A 63 4.32 -14.20 11.11
CA GLU A 63 2.98 -13.77 11.48
C GLU A 63 2.97 -12.99 12.79
N ALA A 64 3.70 -13.45 13.82
CA ALA A 64 3.80 -12.74 15.09
C ALA A 64 4.41 -11.34 14.92
N ARG A 65 5.50 -11.24 14.15
CA ARG A 65 6.15 -9.96 13.83
C ARG A 65 5.24 -9.04 13.02
N LEU A 66 4.50 -9.58 12.05
CA LEU A 66 3.57 -8.81 11.23
C LEU A 66 2.40 -8.29 12.07
N ARG A 67 1.86 -9.09 12.99
CA ARG A 67 0.83 -8.65 13.94
C ARG A 67 1.32 -7.50 14.81
N GLU A 68 2.53 -7.61 15.36
CA GLU A 68 3.12 -6.52 16.15
C GLU A 68 3.27 -5.25 15.32
N LYS A 69 3.88 -5.35 14.13
CA LYS A 69 4.03 -4.23 13.17
C LYS A 69 2.69 -3.60 12.82
N ARG A 70 1.63 -4.39 12.62
CA ARG A 70 0.28 -3.88 12.35
C ARG A 70 -0.25 -3.07 13.53
N THR A 71 -0.13 -3.58 14.75
CA THR A 71 -0.63 -2.89 15.94
C THR A 71 0.12 -1.59 16.24
N THR A 72 1.43 -1.54 15.97
CA THR A 72 2.22 -0.31 16.13
C THR A 72 1.87 0.70 15.04
N PHE A 73 1.68 0.23 13.81
CA PHE A 73 1.25 1.05 12.68
C PHE A 73 -0.16 1.65 12.87
N GLU A 74 -1.13 0.87 13.36
CA GLU A 74 -2.47 1.37 13.70
C GLU A 74 -2.42 2.46 14.78
N LYS A 75 -1.56 2.32 15.80
CA LYS A 75 -1.36 3.36 16.82
C LYS A 75 -0.76 4.63 16.22
N LEU A 76 0.18 4.50 15.27
CA LEU A 76 0.77 5.63 14.56
C LEU A 76 -0.30 6.37 13.73
N ILE A 77 -1.12 5.64 12.96
CA ILE A 77 -2.23 6.25 12.20
C ILE A 77 -3.18 7.01 13.13
N LEU A 78 -3.54 6.42 14.28
CA LEU A 78 -4.43 7.07 15.25
C LEU A 78 -3.80 8.31 15.88
N PHE A 79 -2.49 8.29 16.13
CA PHE A 79 -1.76 9.46 16.64
C PHE A 79 -1.81 10.60 15.62
N GLU A 80 -1.54 10.30 14.35
CA GLU A 80 -1.55 11.32 13.29
C GLU A 80 -2.95 11.82 12.95
N LYS A 81 -3.97 10.95 13.04
CA LYS A 81 -5.38 11.37 12.99
C LYS A 81 -5.68 12.43 14.04
N ARG A 82 -5.25 12.22 15.30
CA ARG A 82 -5.45 13.18 16.38
C ARG A 82 -4.66 14.47 16.18
N ARG A 83 -3.44 14.39 15.64
CA ARG A 83 -2.65 15.58 15.29
C ARG A 83 -3.38 16.42 14.24
N MET A 84 -3.91 15.80 13.19
CA MET A 84 -4.72 16.45 12.15
C MET A 84 -6.01 17.05 12.73
N ASP A 85 -6.77 16.29 13.53
CA ASP A 85 -8.00 16.80 14.15
C ASP A 85 -7.72 17.96 15.13
N GLY A 86 -6.60 17.90 15.85
CA GLY A 86 -6.16 18.96 16.75
C GLY A 86 -5.70 20.24 16.03
N PHE A 87 -5.17 20.11 14.81
CA PHE A 87 -4.86 21.25 13.94
C PHE A 87 -6.15 22.03 13.63
N ARG A 88 -7.22 21.32 13.24
CA ARG A 88 -8.55 21.91 12.92
C ARG A 88 -9.21 22.66 14.09
N VAL A 89 -9.02 22.19 15.33
CA VAL A 89 -9.69 22.77 16.52
C VAL A 89 -9.03 24.09 16.98
N LYS A 90 -7.73 24.26 16.74
CA LYS A 90 -6.97 25.45 17.18
C LYS A 90 -7.16 26.68 16.28
N GLU A 91 -7.89 26.54 15.18
CA GLU A 91 -7.93 27.52 14.07
C GLU A 91 -9.00 28.62 14.21
N THR A 92 -9.69 28.69 15.35
CA THR A 92 -10.71 29.73 15.63
C THR A 92 -10.08 31.07 16.05
N ARG A 93 -9.07 31.58 15.33
CA ARG A 93 -8.52 32.93 15.54
C ARG A 93 -8.86 33.81 14.34
N GLU A 94 -9.49 34.95 14.60
CA GLU A 94 -10.17 35.76 13.58
C GLU A 94 -9.23 36.48 12.59
N MET A 95 -7.94 36.63 12.91
CA MET A 95 -6.94 37.12 11.97
C MET A 95 -5.60 36.41 12.23
N LEU A 96 -5.07 35.76 11.20
CA LEU A 96 -3.69 35.27 11.16
C LEU A 96 -2.82 36.27 10.41
N THR A 97 -1.59 36.46 10.87
CA THR A 97 -0.56 37.19 10.14
C THR A 97 0.00 36.36 8.98
N LEU A 98 0.66 37.00 8.03
CA LEU A 98 1.24 36.33 6.86
C LEU A 98 2.33 35.31 7.25
N ASP A 99 3.10 35.60 8.30
CA ASP A 99 4.10 34.68 8.86
C ASP A 99 3.46 33.45 9.52
N GLU A 100 2.41 33.66 10.33
CA GLU A 100 1.65 32.54 10.93
C GLU A 100 1.00 31.67 9.84
N LEU A 101 0.49 32.29 8.77
CA LEU A 101 -0.13 31.59 7.65
C LEU A 101 0.88 30.75 6.87
N LYS A 102 2.11 31.25 6.72
CA LYS A 102 3.23 30.49 6.14
C LYS A 102 3.59 29.26 6.99
N GLU A 103 3.69 29.44 8.31
CA GLU A 103 3.94 28.32 9.25
C GLU A 103 2.84 27.25 9.13
N ARG A 104 1.58 27.65 8.89
CA ARG A 104 0.48 26.69 8.65
C ARG A 104 0.64 25.91 7.36
N VAL A 105 1.00 26.57 6.26
CA VAL A 105 1.28 25.87 4.99
C VAL A 105 2.41 24.87 5.17
N GLU A 106 3.51 25.26 5.83
CA GLU A 106 4.64 24.36 6.14
C GLU A 106 4.19 23.15 6.98
N THR A 107 3.38 23.37 8.02
CA THR A 107 2.86 22.29 8.87
C THR A 107 1.96 21.32 8.09
N VAL A 108 1.16 21.84 7.17
CA VAL A 108 0.26 21.05 6.32
C VAL A 108 1.05 20.23 5.31
N ASP A 109 2.09 20.80 4.70
CA ASP A 109 3.00 20.09 3.80
C ASP A 109 3.72 18.93 4.51
N GLU A 110 4.18 19.15 5.75
CA GLU A 110 4.77 18.09 6.58
C GLU A 110 3.78 16.94 6.85
N LEU A 111 2.52 17.28 7.17
CA LEU A 111 1.46 16.28 7.37
C LEU A 111 1.20 15.50 6.09
N PHE A 112 1.21 16.16 4.92
CA PHE A 112 1.05 15.51 3.62
C PHE A 112 2.17 14.49 3.33
N ASP A 113 3.42 14.91 3.49
CA ASP A 113 4.59 14.06 3.26
C ASP A 113 4.56 12.83 4.19
N MET A 114 4.10 13.01 5.42
CA MET A 114 3.94 11.93 6.37
C MET A 114 2.79 10.98 5.99
N ILE A 115 1.62 11.49 5.58
CA ILE A 115 0.49 10.65 5.13
C ILE A 115 0.88 9.84 3.89
N GLU A 116 1.71 10.41 3.00
CA GLU A 116 2.25 9.67 1.86
C GLU A 116 3.13 8.49 2.30
N LYS A 117 4.00 8.70 3.30
CA LYS A 117 4.80 7.62 3.90
C LYS A 117 3.90 6.54 4.52
N LEU A 118 2.87 6.93 5.28
CA LEU A 118 1.90 6.00 5.85
C LEU A 118 1.17 5.21 4.76
N SER A 119 0.78 5.84 3.66
CA SER A 119 0.14 5.18 2.51
C SER A 119 1.05 4.12 1.88
N ARG A 120 2.35 4.41 1.72
CA ARG A 120 3.33 3.45 1.20
C ARG A 120 3.54 2.29 2.18
N GLU A 121 3.64 2.58 3.47
CA GLU A 121 3.82 1.57 4.51
C GLU A 121 2.59 0.65 4.62
N ALA A 122 1.38 1.18 4.57
CA ALA A 122 0.14 0.41 4.54
C ALA A 122 0.12 -0.57 3.35
N LYS A 123 0.54 -0.12 2.15
CA LYS A 123 0.66 -1.00 0.98
C LYS A 123 1.69 -2.11 1.20
N ALA A 124 2.83 -1.81 1.81
CA ALA A 124 3.84 -2.81 2.13
C ALA A 124 3.32 -3.87 3.12
N ILE A 125 2.59 -3.44 4.15
CA ILE A 125 1.95 -4.36 5.12
C ILE A 125 0.90 -5.24 4.42
N ASN A 126 0.06 -4.67 3.56
CA ASN A 126 -0.94 -5.44 2.81
C ASN A 126 -0.32 -6.49 1.90
N VAL A 127 0.84 -6.19 1.29
CA VAL A 127 1.60 -7.18 0.50
C VAL A 127 2.12 -8.30 1.41
N GLU A 128 2.67 -7.96 2.59
CA GLU A 128 3.12 -8.95 3.58
C GLU A 128 1.96 -9.84 4.07
N GLU A 129 0.80 -9.27 4.37
CA GLU A 129 -0.42 -10.01 4.76
C GLU A 129 -0.87 -10.96 3.65
N HIS A 130 -0.91 -10.49 2.40
CA HIS A 130 -1.26 -11.31 1.25
C HIS A 130 -0.28 -12.48 1.01
N LEU A 131 1.04 -12.23 1.14
CA LEU A 131 2.07 -13.27 0.99
C LEU A 131 1.93 -14.39 2.03
N LEU A 132 1.47 -14.05 3.23
CA LEU A 132 1.17 -15.00 4.31
C LEU A 132 -0.26 -15.55 4.25
N GLN A 133 -1.04 -15.22 3.22
CA GLN A 133 -2.43 -15.66 3.05
C GLN A 133 -3.34 -15.24 4.23
N LEU A 134 -3.05 -14.07 4.82
CA LEU A 134 -3.87 -13.45 5.83
C LEU A 134 -4.86 -12.46 5.18
N ASP A 135 -5.96 -12.18 5.88
CA ASP A 135 -6.91 -11.16 5.46
C ASP A 135 -6.26 -9.77 5.48
N ILE A 136 -6.40 -9.05 4.36
CA ILE A 136 -5.82 -7.71 4.20
C ILE A 136 -6.53 -6.72 5.12
N SER A 137 -5.74 -5.95 5.86
CA SER A 137 -6.25 -4.94 6.79
C SER A 137 -6.71 -3.67 6.05
N PRO A 138 -7.95 -3.18 6.29
CA PRO A 138 -8.51 -2.08 5.51
C PRO A 138 -8.01 -0.69 5.92
N PHE A 139 -7.31 -0.56 7.06
CA PHE A 139 -6.79 0.71 7.61
C PHE A 139 -7.77 1.91 7.49
N SER A 140 -9.01 1.76 7.96
CA SER A 140 -10.09 2.76 7.80
C SER A 140 -9.72 4.17 8.29
N ALA A 141 -8.97 4.27 9.39
CA ALA A 141 -8.51 5.57 9.91
C ALA A 141 -7.58 6.30 8.93
N LEU A 142 -6.76 5.58 8.15
CA LEU A 142 -5.90 6.18 7.13
C LEU A 142 -6.73 6.67 5.93
N ALA A 143 -7.75 5.91 5.53
CA ALA A 143 -8.67 6.33 4.47
C ALA A 143 -9.41 7.63 4.85
N GLU A 144 -9.88 7.75 6.09
CA GLU A 144 -10.51 8.99 6.58
C GLU A 144 -9.53 10.19 6.59
N ILE A 145 -8.26 9.98 6.94
CA ILE A 145 -7.24 11.03 6.91
C ILE A 145 -7.04 11.50 5.47
N LEU A 146 -6.86 10.57 4.53
CA LEU A 146 -6.66 10.87 3.10
C LEU A 146 -7.80 11.71 2.52
N GLU A 147 -9.05 11.34 2.82
CA GLU A 147 -10.23 12.07 2.34
C GLU A 147 -10.28 13.52 2.88
N LYS A 148 -9.92 13.71 4.15
CA LYS A 148 -9.97 15.03 4.80
C LYS A 148 -8.78 15.91 4.49
N MET A 149 -7.66 15.35 4.05
CA MET A 149 -6.42 16.11 3.91
C MET A 149 -6.39 17.00 2.66
N GLU A 150 -6.94 16.54 1.54
CA GLU A 150 -7.01 17.31 0.29
C GLU A 150 -7.70 18.69 0.43
N PRO A 151 -8.89 18.82 1.04
CA PRO A 151 -9.51 20.13 1.23
C PRO A 151 -8.74 21.02 2.21
N ILE A 152 -7.99 20.45 3.16
CA ILE A 152 -7.18 21.21 4.13
C ILE A 152 -6.00 21.89 3.44
N GLU A 153 -5.24 21.18 2.61
CA GLU A 153 -4.14 21.80 1.84
C GLU A 153 -4.63 22.89 0.91
N LYS A 154 -5.75 22.65 0.21
CA LYS A 154 -6.35 23.67 -0.66
C LYS A 154 -6.72 24.93 0.12
N LEU A 155 -7.29 24.78 1.31
CA LEU A 155 -7.66 25.91 2.16
C LEU A 155 -6.44 26.75 2.54
N TRP A 156 -5.40 26.13 3.11
CA TRP A 156 -4.22 26.84 3.62
C TRP A 156 -3.39 27.49 2.52
N ASN A 157 -3.20 26.80 1.40
CA ASN A 157 -2.51 27.38 0.23
C ASN A 157 -3.30 28.56 -0.37
N THR A 158 -4.62 28.43 -0.49
CA THR A 158 -5.45 29.51 -1.04
C THR A 158 -5.48 30.72 -0.09
N ALA A 159 -5.58 30.49 1.22
CA ALA A 159 -5.52 31.55 2.21
C ALA A 159 -4.17 32.30 2.15
N TYR A 160 -3.07 31.56 2.05
CA TYR A 160 -1.72 32.13 1.95
C TYR A 160 -1.54 33.01 0.72
N GLU A 161 -1.90 32.51 -0.47
CA GLU A 161 -1.81 33.30 -1.70
C GLU A 161 -2.74 34.52 -1.66
N PHE A 162 -3.93 34.39 -1.07
CA PHE A 162 -4.84 35.52 -0.88
C PHE A 162 -4.24 36.62 -0.01
N GLU A 163 -3.69 36.29 1.16
CA GLU A 163 -3.13 37.30 2.07
C GLU A 163 -1.90 38.00 1.48
N LYS A 164 -1.07 37.24 0.75
CA LYS A 164 0.08 37.76 0.01
C LYS A 164 -0.33 38.75 -1.09
N ASP A 165 -1.30 38.39 -1.93
CA ASP A 165 -1.82 39.27 -2.97
C ASP A 165 -2.55 40.49 -2.38
N HIS A 166 -3.25 40.31 -1.26
CA HIS A 166 -3.92 41.39 -0.52
C HIS A 166 -2.92 42.44 -0.02
N GLN A 167 -1.80 42.04 0.59
CA GLN A 167 -0.77 42.98 1.03
C GLN A 167 -0.16 43.74 -0.13
N ILE A 168 0.15 43.06 -1.24
CA ILE A 168 0.66 43.70 -2.46
C ILE A 168 -0.33 44.76 -2.96
N TRP A 169 -1.62 44.43 -3.03
CA TRP A 169 -2.65 45.36 -3.47
C TRP A 169 -2.78 46.56 -2.52
N TYR A 170 -2.78 46.34 -1.21
CA TYR A 170 -2.88 47.40 -0.21
C TYR A 170 -1.70 48.37 -0.29
N HIS A 171 -0.47 47.86 -0.46
CA HIS A 171 0.73 48.68 -0.62
C HIS A 171 0.72 49.48 -1.93
N ILE A 172 0.35 48.86 -3.06
CA ILE A 172 0.28 49.55 -4.37
C ILE A 172 -0.74 50.70 -4.36
N LYS A 173 -1.89 50.51 -3.70
CA LYS A 173 -2.93 51.55 -3.58
C LYS A 173 -2.45 52.77 -2.80
N ASN A 174 -1.65 52.56 -1.75
CA ASN A 174 -1.16 53.64 -0.88
C ASN A 174 -0.02 54.45 -1.54
N ASP A 175 0.72 53.86 -2.48
CA ASP A 175 1.82 54.53 -3.20
C ASP A 175 1.37 55.35 -4.43
N GLY A 176 0.06 55.48 -4.68
CA GLY A 176 -0.50 56.36 -5.72
C GLY A 176 -0.18 55.96 -7.17
N ARG A 177 0.45 54.80 -7.41
CA ARG A 177 0.69 54.27 -8.75
C ARG A 177 -0.56 53.53 -9.22
N ALA A 178 -1.36 54.17 -10.07
CA ALA A 178 -2.44 53.52 -10.80
C ALA A 178 -1.85 52.52 -11.81
N ALA A 179 -1.48 51.32 -11.34
CA ALA A 179 -1.15 50.21 -12.21
C ALA A 179 -2.47 49.54 -12.63
N GLY A 180 -2.77 49.58 -13.93
CA GLY A 180 -3.87 48.80 -14.51
C GLY A 180 -3.64 47.31 -14.31
N PHE A 181 -4.09 46.78 -13.18
CA PHE A 181 -4.03 45.36 -12.88
C PHE A 181 -5.18 44.67 -13.61
N LYS A 182 -4.85 43.92 -14.67
CA LYS A 182 -5.72 42.84 -15.12
C LYS A 182 -5.71 41.81 -13.99
N ILE A 183 -6.79 41.75 -13.21
CA ILE A 183 -7.08 40.58 -12.39
C ILE A 183 -7.11 39.41 -13.38
N LYS A 184 -6.03 38.65 -13.46
CA LYS A 184 -6.11 37.33 -14.08
C LYS A 184 -7.09 36.59 -13.18
N LYS A 185 -8.31 36.38 -13.66
CA LYS A 185 -9.22 35.36 -13.12
C LYS A 185 -8.61 33.99 -13.43
N ASN A 186 -7.45 33.72 -12.84
CA ASN A 186 -6.91 32.39 -12.73
C ASN A 186 -6.87 32.11 -11.23
N PHE A 187 -8.05 31.96 -10.63
CA PHE A 187 -8.19 30.98 -9.54
C PHE A 187 -8.09 29.58 -10.18
N GLU A 188 -6.98 29.32 -10.87
CA GLU A 188 -6.50 27.97 -11.04
C GLU A 188 -5.52 27.83 -9.90
N CYS A 189 -5.89 27.08 -8.86
CA CYS A 189 -4.92 26.57 -7.90
C CYS A 189 -3.84 25.84 -8.70
N GLN A 190 -2.76 26.53 -9.04
CA GLN A 190 -1.56 25.94 -9.63
C GLN A 190 -0.71 25.31 -8.51
N THR A 191 -1.35 24.66 -7.54
CA THR A 191 -0.71 23.53 -6.88
C THR A 191 -1.04 22.35 -7.78
N THR A 192 -0.01 21.84 -8.47
CA THR A 192 -0.09 20.48 -9.04
C THR A 192 -0.73 19.60 -7.98
N PRO A 193 -1.88 18.95 -8.23
CA PRO A 193 -2.49 18.12 -7.22
C PRO A 193 -1.44 17.09 -6.83
N ARG A 194 -0.98 17.10 -5.57
CA ARG A 194 -0.29 15.95 -4.98
C ARG A 194 -1.35 14.87 -4.80
N SER A 195 -1.80 14.31 -5.92
CA SER A 195 -2.80 13.27 -5.93
C SER A 195 -2.20 12.04 -5.29
N PHE A 196 -2.81 11.57 -4.20
CA PHE A 196 -2.55 10.23 -3.71
C PHE A 196 -2.90 9.23 -4.81
N ASN A 197 -1.91 8.44 -5.25
CA ASN A 197 -2.16 7.28 -6.11
C ASN A 197 -2.92 6.22 -5.30
N LEU A 198 -4.24 6.41 -5.19
CA LEU A 198 -5.20 5.40 -4.80
C LEU A 198 -5.50 4.51 -6.02
N PRO A 199 -5.61 3.18 -5.85
CA PRO A 199 -6.09 2.32 -6.91
C PRO A 199 -7.57 2.65 -7.14
N GLN A 200 -7.89 3.28 -8.28
CA GLN A 200 -9.27 3.50 -8.70
C GLN A 200 -9.80 2.21 -9.34
N GLU A 201 -10.82 1.61 -8.74
CA GLU A 201 -11.80 0.87 -9.52
C GLU A 201 -12.50 1.85 -10.45
N GLU A 202 -12.53 1.49 -11.74
CA GLU A 202 -13.11 2.28 -12.82
C GLU A 202 -14.59 2.53 -12.58
N SER A 203 -15.04 3.77 -12.81
CA SER A 203 -16.11 4.14 -13.74
C SER A 203 -16.71 5.50 -13.38
N ILE A 204 -16.98 6.30 -14.43
CA ILE A 204 -18.10 7.26 -14.61
C ILE A 204 -17.65 8.68 -15.03
N LEU A 205 -17.81 8.89 -16.35
CA LEU A 205 -18.17 10.10 -17.09
C LEU A 205 -17.22 11.32 -17.09
N ARG A 206 -16.34 11.32 -18.10
CA ARG A 206 -15.70 12.54 -18.63
C ARG A 206 -16.73 13.38 -19.40
N MET A 207 -17.04 14.58 -18.91
CA MET A 207 -17.66 15.63 -19.72
C MET A 207 -16.53 16.48 -20.34
N LYS A 208 -16.32 16.35 -21.65
CA LYS A 208 -15.47 17.25 -22.44
C LYS A 208 -16.26 18.50 -22.78
N ILE A 209 -15.82 19.67 -22.31
CA ILE A 209 -16.29 20.96 -22.82
C ILE A 209 -15.18 21.51 -23.71
N THR A 210 -15.41 21.48 -25.02
CA THR A 210 -14.59 22.16 -26.04
C THR A 210 -15.06 23.60 -26.17
N PHE A 211 -14.14 24.57 -26.12
CA PHE A 211 -14.42 25.94 -26.56
C PHE A 211 -13.62 26.26 -27.82
N PHE A 212 -14.34 26.67 -28.87
CA PHE A 212 -13.78 27.22 -30.10
C PHE A 212 -13.33 28.67 -29.88
N PRO A 213 -12.28 29.15 -30.59
CA PRO A 213 -11.94 30.56 -30.62
C PRO A 213 -12.80 31.26 -31.67
N HIS A 214 -13.49 32.34 -31.28
CA HIS A 214 -13.95 33.34 -32.24
C HIS A 214 -12.94 34.49 -32.28
N ASN A 215 -12.38 34.70 -33.47
CA ASN A 215 -11.64 35.89 -33.85
C ASN A 215 -12.60 37.08 -34.04
N CYS A 216 -12.06 38.27 -33.72
CA CYS A 216 -12.55 39.64 -33.94
C CYS A 216 -13.59 40.18 -32.96
#